data_AF-A0A536SDV5-F1
#
_entry.id   AF-A0A536SDV5-F1
#
_cell.length_a   1.000
_cell.length_b   1.000
_cell.length_c   1.000
_cell.angle_alpha   90.00
_cell.angle_beta   90.00
_cell.angle_gamma   90.00
#
_symmetry.space_group_name_H-M   'P 1'
#
loop_
_entity.id
_entity.type
_entity.pdbx_description
1 polymer ?
#
loop_
_entity_poly.entity_id
_entity_poly.type
_entity_poly.pdbx_seq_one_letter_code
_entity_poly.pdbx_strand_id
1 'polypeptide(L)'
;MPARSGWNTGRARPTLVLMTRFRCCGIAAAVATEVRRPLRAPAYRHPVRTFAIGKEERILFTYQPFREAGSLPAPGPVFIHAEQCERYDAPELPAGFRSLPLVLEAYAPGSALLAQERLGERSPDEVLAALFERNGADYVHIRNGEVGCFMARVERQAVQHQRTGIVLR
;
A
#
# COMPACT_ATOMS: atom_id res chain seq x y z
N MET A 1 -35.43 -31.16 46.96
CA MET A 1 -34.94 -30.76 45.62
C MET A 1 -33.89 -29.67 45.79
N PRO A 2 -32.67 -29.80 45.25
CA PRO A 2 -31.75 -28.68 45.04
C PRO A 2 -31.84 -28.18 43.59
N ALA A 3 -32.06 -26.88 43.39
CA ALA A 3 -32.09 -26.28 42.06
C ALA A 3 -30.67 -26.13 41.50
N ARG A 4 -30.50 -26.42 40.21
CA ARG A 4 -29.24 -26.20 39.48
C ARG A 4 -29.25 -24.80 38.86
N SER A 5 -28.30 -23.98 39.25
CA SER A 5 -27.77 -22.88 38.43
C SER A 5 -26.26 -22.84 38.64
N GLY A 6 -25.42 -22.68 37.64
CA GLY A 6 -25.69 -22.30 36.25
C GLY A 6 -24.49 -21.49 35.79
N TRP A 7 -23.32 -22.14 35.75
CA TRP A 7 -22.03 -21.48 35.51
C TRP A 7 -22.01 -20.89 34.10
N ASN A 8 -22.33 -19.61 33.99
CA ASN A 8 -22.36 -18.91 32.71
C ASN A 8 -20.94 -18.49 32.31
N THR A 9 -20.11 -19.47 31.95
CA THR A 9 -18.79 -19.22 31.35
C THR A 9 -18.99 -18.66 29.95
N GLY A 10 -19.17 -17.34 29.87
CA GLY A 10 -19.23 -16.58 28.63
C GLY A 10 -17.92 -16.75 27.87
N ARG A 11 -17.83 -17.79 27.05
CA ARG A 11 -16.70 -18.01 26.15
C ARG A 11 -16.69 -16.88 25.14
N ALA A 12 -15.86 -15.88 25.38
CA ALA A 12 -15.62 -14.79 24.45
C ALA A 12 -15.35 -15.39 23.06
N ARG A 13 -16.22 -15.08 22.10
CA ARG A 13 -15.96 -15.43 20.70
C ARG A 13 -14.71 -14.66 20.31
N PRO A 14 -13.62 -15.32 19.85
CA PRO A 14 -12.50 -14.59 19.30
C PRO A 14 -13.03 -13.82 18.09
N THR A 15 -13.01 -12.50 18.16
CA THR A 15 -13.18 -11.66 16.97
C THR A 15 -12.06 -12.05 16.03
N LEU A 16 -12.38 -12.80 14.96
CA LEU A 16 -11.47 -12.90 13.83
C LEU A 16 -11.38 -11.49 13.24
N VAL A 17 -10.39 -10.73 13.69
CA VAL A 17 -9.83 -9.65 12.87
C VAL A 17 -9.28 -10.36 11.66
N LEU A 18 -10.01 -10.27 10.55
CA LEU A 18 -9.54 -10.76 9.27
C LEU A 18 -8.34 -9.89 8.92
N MET A 19 -7.13 -10.36 9.22
CA MET A 19 -5.91 -9.66 8.84
C MET A 19 -5.77 -9.82 7.32
N THR A 20 -6.49 -8.98 6.57
CA THR A 20 -6.30 -8.86 5.13
C THR A 20 -4.83 -8.52 4.91
N ARG A 21 -4.10 -9.44 4.26
CA ARG A 21 -2.69 -9.25 3.97
C ARG A 21 -2.56 -8.34 2.76
N PHE A 22 -1.56 -7.48 2.78
CA PHE A 22 -1.30 -6.49 1.73
C PHE A 22 0.09 -6.68 1.15
N ARG A 23 0.38 -6.01 0.03
CA ARG A 23 1.70 -6.02 -0.62
C ARG A 23 2.02 -4.62 -1.11
N CYS A 24 2.98 -3.97 -0.47
CA CYS A 24 3.42 -2.62 -0.80
C CYS A 24 4.51 -2.68 -1.89
N CYS A 25 4.18 -2.17 -3.07
CA CYS A 25 5.00 -2.24 -4.27
C CYS A 25 5.48 -0.83 -4.66
N GLY A 26 6.78 -0.69 -4.93
CA GLY A 26 7.30 0.46 -5.67
C GLY A 26 6.81 0.48 -7.13
N ILE A 27 7.21 1.50 -7.90
CA ILE A 27 6.89 1.57 -9.34
C ILE A 27 7.42 0.36 -10.12
N ALA A 28 6.84 0.08 -11.29
CA ALA A 28 7.26 -1.07 -12.11
C ALA A 28 8.73 -0.96 -12.55
N ALA A 29 9.45 -2.08 -12.59
CA ALA A 29 10.88 -2.11 -12.90
C ALA A 29 11.19 -1.62 -14.33
N ALA A 30 10.38 -2.01 -15.33
CA ALA A 30 10.52 -1.57 -16.72
C ALA A 30 10.48 -0.04 -16.83
N VAL A 31 9.55 0.57 -16.10
CA VAL A 31 9.35 2.01 -15.96
C VAL A 31 10.59 2.71 -15.35
N ALA A 32 11.23 2.12 -14.34
CA ALA A 32 12.44 2.68 -13.74
C ALA A 32 13.64 2.56 -14.71
N THR A 33 13.75 1.44 -15.42
CA THR A 33 14.79 1.20 -16.45
C THR A 33 14.65 2.16 -17.64
N GLU A 34 13.43 2.42 -18.11
CA GLU A 34 13.15 3.38 -19.18
C GLU A 34 13.59 4.80 -18.82
N VAL A 35 13.70 5.13 -17.53
CA VAL A 35 14.09 6.47 -17.05
C VAL A 35 15.60 6.61 -16.90
N ARG A 36 16.26 5.59 -16.33
CA ARG A 36 17.70 5.64 -16.03
C ARG A 36 18.54 5.88 -17.30
N ARG A 37 18.13 5.34 -18.45
CA ARG A 37 18.87 5.45 -19.71
C ARG A 37 18.82 6.84 -20.39
N PRO A 38 17.65 7.50 -20.56
CA PRO A 38 17.54 8.83 -21.17
C PRO A 38 17.36 10.00 -20.18
N LEU A 39 17.24 9.74 -18.87
CA LEU A 39 16.74 10.70 -17.85
C LEU A 39 15.36 11.30 -18.20
N ARG A 40 14.57 10.56 -18.99
CA ARG A 40 13.25 10.94 -19.50
C ARG A 40 12.14 10.11 -18.87
N ALA A 41 10.93 10.61 -19.04
CA ALA A 41 9.72 9.89 -18.75
C ALA A 41 9.54 8.64 -19.62
N PRO A 42 8.85 7.64 -19.08
CA PRO A 42 7.70 7.01 -19.70
C PRO A 42 6.53 7.98 -19.59
N ALA A 43 6.14 8.62 -20.70
CA ALA A 43 4.90 9.39 -20.88
C ALA A 43 4.44 10.33 -19.72
N TYR A 44 5.40 11.02 -19.06
CA TYR A 44 5.28 11.61 -17.73
C TYR A 44 4.98 10.55 -16.62
N ARG A 45 5.83 10.11 -15.66
CA ARG A 45 7.24 10.30 -15.20
C ARG A 45 7.39 9.82 -13.67
N HIS A 46 6.90 8.64 -13.21
CA HIS A 46 7.02 7.80 -11.91
C HIS A 46 7.32 8.31 -10.42
N PRO A 47 7.36 7.48 -9.29
CA PRO A 47 7.99 7.74 -7.93
C PRO A 47 8.93 6.72 -7.14
N VAL A 48 8.85 6.63 -5.79
CA VAL A 48 9.90 6.83 -4.74
C VAL A 48 10.53 5.61 -3.99
N ARG A 49 11.76 5.76 -3.45
CA ARG A 49 12.23 5.20 -2.15
C ARG A 49 12.94 6.30 -1.31
N THR A 50 13.07 6.16 0.01
CA THR A 50 13.88 7.06 0.88
C THR A 50 15.39 6.80 0.75
N PHE A 51 16.21 7.86 0.88
CA PHE A 51 17.64 7.88 0.52
C PHE A 51 18.59 8.28 1.65
N ALA A 52 19.86 7.93 1.51
CA ALA A 52 20.97 8.53 2.23
C ALA A 52 21.30 9.94 1.68
N ILE A 53 21.26 10.95 2.54
CA ILE A 53 21.64 12.33 2.19
C ILE A 53 23.16 12.38 1.94
N GLY A 54 23.57 13.01 0.83
CA GLY A 54 24.98 13.19 0.47
C GLY A 54 25.72 11.95 -0.05
N LYS A 55 25.01 10.83 -0.29
CA LYS A 55 25.63 9.57 -0.78
C LYS A 55 24.98 8.98 -2.04
N GLU A 56 23.76 9.37 -2.38
CA GLU A 56 22.96 8.73 -3.44
C GLU A 56 22.40 9.77 -4.43
N GLU A 57 22.71 9.61 -5.71
CA GLU A 57 22.12 10.39 -6.80
C GLU A 57 20.69 9.94 -7.14
N ARG A 58 19.85 10.90 -7.54
CA ARG A 58 18.40 10.71 -7.65
C ARG A 58 17.87 11.27 -8.95
N ILE A 59 16.89 10.60 -9.53
CA ILE A 59 16.13 11.11 -10.66
C ILE A 59 14.72 11.51 -10.18
N LEU A 60 14.43 12.82 -10.25
CA LEU A 60 13.10 13.42 -10.07
C LEU A 60 12.45 13.65 -11.44
N PHE A 61 11.15 13.38 -11.50
CA PHE A 61 10.27 13.35 -12.67
C PHE A 61 8.77 13.39 -12.13
N THR A 62 7.67 13.45 -12.93
CA THR A 62 6.22 13.44 -12.54
C THR A 62 5.36 12.22 -13.00
N TYR A 63 5.04 11.20 -12.18
CA TYR A 63 4.20 10.03 -12.55
C TYR A 63 2.84 10.39 -13.10
N GLN A 64 2.35 9.67 -14.12
CA GLN A 64 0.95 9.35 -14.34
C GLN A 64 0.70 7.84 -14.10
N PRO A 65 0.01 7.42 -13.02
CA PRO A 65 -0.30 6.02 -12.77
C PRO A 65 -1.37 5.43 -13.69
N PHE A 66 -2.26 6.24 -14.25
CA PHE A 66 -3.42 5.78 -15.01
C PHE A 66 -3.27 6.08 -16.51
N ARG A 67 -3.51 5.07 -17.35
CA ARG A 67 -3.35 5.16 -18.81
C ARG A 67 -4.60 4.69 -19.56
N GLU A 68 -5.60 4.24 -18.83
CA GLU A 68 -6.88 3.76 -19.33
C GLU A 68 -7.74 4.94 -19.79
N ALA A 69 -8.44 4.78 -20.91
CA ALA A 69 -9.34 5.82 -21.41
C ALA A 69 -10.50 6.05 -20.43
N GLY A 70 -10.75 7.31 -20.08
CA GLY A 70 -11.80 7.69 -19.13
C GLY A 70 -11.36 7.73 -17.65
N SER A 71 -10.17 7.24 -17.30
CA SER A 71 -9.63 7.44 -15.94
C SER A 71 -9.30 8.91 -15.69
N LEU A 72 -9.61 9.40 -14.48
CA LEU A 72 -9.19 10.74 -14.05
C LEU A 72 -7.66 10.77 -13.88
N PRO A 73 -6.92 11.68 -14.54
CA PRO A 73 -5.48 11.80 -14.39
C PRO A 73 -5.06 12.07 -12.93
N ALA A 74 -4.13 11.28 -12.38
CA ALA A 74 -3.66 11.43 -10.99
C ALA A 74 -2.13 11.69 -10.88
N PRO A 75 -1.57 12.71 -11.58
CA PRO A 75 -0.14 12.84 -11.70
C PRO A 75 0.56 13.25 -10.38
N GLY A 76 1.84 12.86 -10.18
CA GLY A 76 2.60 13.22 -8.97
C GLY A 76 4.11 12.88 -8.98
N PRO A 77 4.97 13.66 -8.32
CA PRO A 77 6.45 13.60 -8.45
C PRO A 77 7.18 12.36 -7.88
N VAL A 78 8.42 12.12 -8.38
CA VAL A 78 9.34 10.99 -8.04
C VAL A 78 10.52 11.37 -7.19
N PHE A 79 11.12 10.34 -6.60
CA PHE A 79 12.58 10.15 -6.66
C PHE A 79 12.98 8.66 -6.82
N ILE A 80 13.64 8.23 -7.90
CA ILE A 80 14.34 6.91 -7.94
C ILE A 80 15.84 7.09 -7.74
N HIS A 81 16.54 6.04 -7.30
CA HIS A 81 17.99 5.96 -7.43
C HIS A 81 18.39 6.04 -8.91
N ALA A 82 19.38 6.90 -9.22
CA ALA A 82 19.98 6.94 -10.55
C ALA A 82 20.61 5.59 -10.91
N GLU A 83 21.31 4.98 -9.96
CA GLU A 83 21.82 3.62 -10.06
C GLU A 83 20.71 2.56 -10.03
N GLN A 84 21.05 1.35 -10.50
CA GLN A 84 20.15 0.21 -10.42
C GLN A 84 20.05 -0.30 -8.98
N CYS A 85 18.82 -0.35 -8.47
CA CYS A 85 18.51 -0.85 -7.14
C CYS A 85 17.40 -1.90 -7.22
N GLU A 86 17.28 -2.73 -6.18
CA GLU A 86 16.12 -3.59 -5.99
C GLU A 86 14.83 -2.75 -5.86
N ARG A 87 13.73 -3.26 -6.42
CA ARG A 87 12.40 -2.66 -6.28
C ARG A 87 11.86 -3.06 -4.90
N TYR A 88 11.43 -2.09 -4.08
CA TYR A 88 10.74 -2.42 -2.84
C TYR A 88 9.44 -3.16 -3.14
N ASP A 89 9.31 -4.36 -2.59
CA ASP A 89 8.17 -5.23 -2.86
C ASP A 89 7.93 -6.24 -1.72
N ALA A 90 7.18 -5.82 -0.69
CA ALA A 90 7.08 -6.52 0.61
C ALA A 90 5.64 -6.52 1.15
N PRO A 91 5.29 -7.41 2.11
CA PRO A 91 3.98 -7.39 2.76
C PRO A 91 3.71 -6.17 3.66
N GLU A 92 4.76 -5.49 4.14
CA GLU A 92 4.68 -4.33 5.03
C GLU A 92 4.88 -2.99 4.28
N LEU A 93 4.61 -1.87 4.96
CA LEU A 93 5.09 -0.56 4.53
C LEU A 93 6.59 -0.40 4.87
N PRO A 94 7.39 0.33 4.04
CA PRO A 94 8.75 0.70 4.40
C PRO A 94 8.82 1.40 5.76
N ALA A 95 9.79 1.07 6.61
CA ALA A 95 9.89 1.67 7.94
C ALA A 95 9.93 3.22 7.91
N GLY A 96 10.67 3.80 6.94
CA GLY A 96 10.78 5.24 6.74
C GLY A 96 9.51 5.94 6.21
N PHE A 97 8.43 5.21 5.93
CA PHE A 97 7.12 5.81 5.59
C PHE A 97 6.35 6.27 6.83
N ARG A 98 6.62 5.68 8.01
CA ARG A 98 5.87 5.96 9.25
C ARG A 98 6.05 7.40 9.77
N SER A 99 7.16 8.05 9.43
CA SER A 99 7.46 9.44 9.83
C SER A 99 7.09 10.48 8.76
N LEU A 100 6.34 10.08 7.72
CA LEU A 100 5.94 10.96 6.62
C LEU A 100 4.44 11.30 6.72
N PRO A 101 4.02 12.50 6.29
CA PRO A 101 2.61 12.89 6.26
C PRO A 101 1.91 12.16 5.11
N LEU A 102 1.55 10.90 5.31
CA LEU A 102 0.98 10.06 4.24
C LEU A 102 -0.52 10.23 4.04
N VAL A 103 -0.92 10.12 2.79
CA VAL A 103 -2.31 10.00 2.33
C VAL A 103 -2.45 8.68 1.57
N LEU A 104 -3.51 7.93 1.89
CA LEU A 104 -3.86 6.67 1.27
C LEU A 104 -5.12 6.89 0.42
N GLU A 105 -5.03 6.62 -0.88
CA GLU A 105 -6.10 6.80 -1.86
C GLU A 105 -6.58 5.42 -2.35
N ALA A 106 -7.82 5.08 -2.05
CA ALA A 106 -8.45 3.81 -2.44
C ALA A 106 -9.09 3.91 -3.83
N TYR A 107 -8.88 2.89 -4.65
CA TYR A 107 -9.37 2.85 -6.03
C TYR A 107 -10.14 1.57 -6.36
N ALA A 108 -11.15 1.74 -7.21
CA ALA A 108 -11.91 0.72 -7.91
C ALA A 108 -11.23 0.33 -9.25
N PRO A 109 -11.76 -0.66 -10.00
CA PRO A 109 -11.30 -0.95 -11.35
C PRO A 109 -11.58 0.25 -12.27
N GLY A 110 -10.71 0.48 -13.26
CA GLY A 110 -10.79 1.70 -14.10
C GLY A 110 -10.35 2.98 -13.39
N SER A 111 -9.71 2.87 -12.22
CA SER A 111 -9.02 3.98 -11.53
C SER A 111 -9.94 5.08 -10.99
N ALA A 112 -11.19 4.72 -10.67
CA ALA A 112 -12.11 5.58 -9.94
C ALA A 112 -11.72 5.66 -8.45
N LEU A 113 -11.53 6.88 -7.93
CA LEU A 113 -11.21 7.13 -6.53
C LEU A 113 -12.45 6.88 -5.66
N LEU A 114 -12.31 6.00 -4.67
CA LEU A 114 -13.38 5.60 -3.73
C LEU A 114 -13.31 6.33 -2.40
N ALA A 115 -12.10 6.55 -1.88
CA ALA A 115 -11.86 7.20 -0.59
C ALA A 115 -10.42 7.72 -0.50
N GLN A 116 -10.19 8.68 0.39
CA GLN A 116 -8.88 9.24 0.70
C GLN A 116 -8.74 9.42 2.21
N GLU A 117 -7.68 8.88 2.81
CA GLU A 117 -7.44 8.86 4.26
C GLU A 117 -6.02 9.35 4.59
N ARG A 118 -5.87 10.33 5.50
CA ARG A 118 -4.56 10.75 6.03
C ARG A 118 -4.09 9.77 7.09
N LEU A 119 -2.93 9.13 6.93
CA LEU A 119 -2.45 8.13 7.89
C LEU A 119 -2.31 8.72 9.31
N GLY A 120 -1.50 9.77 9.45
CA GLY A 120 -1.17 10.35 10.76
C GLY A 120 -0.58 9.31 11.71
N GLU A 121 -0.94 9.39 12.99
CA GLU A 121 -0.51 8.43 14.03
C GLU A 121 -1.28 7.10 14.01
N ARG A 122 -2.20 6.88 13.05
CA ARG A 122 -2.99 5.63 12.96
C ARG A 122 -2.15 4.47 12.48
N SER A 123 -2.52 3.25 12.87
CA SER A 123 -1.88 2.04 12.32
C SER A 123 -2.12 1.94 10.81
N PRO A 124 -1.06 1.75 9.99
CA PRO A 124 -1.23 1.53 8.55
C PRO A 124 -2.17 0.36 8.24
N ASP A 125 -2.08 -0.70 9.03
CA ASP A 125 -2.86 -1.92 8.82
C ASP A 125 -4.35 -1.70 9.07
N GLU A 126 -4.70 -0.85 10.05
CA GLU A 126 -6.10 -0.48 10.34
C GLU A 126 -6.70 0.40 9.24
N VAL A 127 -5.93 1.39 8.76
CA VAL A 127 -6.38 2.28 7.67
C VAL A 127 -6.51 1.50 6.37
N LEU A 128 -5.54 0.64 6.04
CA LEU A 128 -5.62 -0.22 4.87
C LEU A 128 -6.79 -1.21 4.98
N ALA A 129 -6.98 -1.88 6.12
CA ALA A 129 -8.13 -2.77 6.33
C ALA A 129 -9.46 -2.03 6.13
N ALA A 130 -9.62 -0.80 6.64
CA ALA A 130 -10.81 0.01 6.40
C ALA A 130 -11.02 0.30 4.90
N LEU A 131 -10.00 0.80 4.19
CA LEU A 131 -10.08 1.11 2.75
C LEU A 131 -10.39 -0.13 1.90
N PHE A 132 -9.78 -1.28 2.22
CA PHE A 132 -9.96 -2.51 1.47
C PHE A 132 -11.27 -3.24 1.81
N GLU A 133 -11.73 -3.24 3.07
CA GLU A 133 -12.91 -4.03 3.49
C GLU A 133 -14.20 -3.22 3.51
N ARG A 134 -14.14 -1.93 3.85
CA ARG A 134 -15.33 -1.06 3.96
C ARG A 134 -15.61 -0.27 2.69
N ASN A 135 -14.57 0.29 2.08
CA ASN A 135 -14.71 1.03 0.83
C ASN A 135 -14.63 0.12 -0.41
N GLY A 136 -14.26 -1.15 -0.24
CA GLY A 136 -14.21 -2.13 -1.34
C GLY A 136 -13.09 -1.90 -2.34
N ALA A 137 -11.97 -1.32 -1.93
CA ALA A 137 -10.84 -1.06 -2.81
C ALA A 137 -10.25 -2.34 -3.43
N ASP A 138 -9.86 -2.27 -4.70
CA ASP A 138 -9.01 -3.26 -5.36
C ASP A 138 -7.53 -3.00 -5.05
N TYR A 139 -7.17 -1.72 -4.93
CA TYR A 139 -5.82 -1.27 -4.60
C TYR A 139 -5.83 0.11 -3.93
N VAL A 140 -4.72 0.44 -3.27
CA VAL A 140 -4.51 1.74 -2.63
C VAL A 140 -3.22 2.37 -3.16
N HIS A 141 -3.23 3.66 -3.47
CA HIS A 141 -2.00 4.43 -3.65
C HIS A 141 -1.62 5.10 -2.33
N ILE A 142 -0.35 4.98 -1.94
CA ILE A 142 0.24 5.82 -0.89
C ILE A 142 0.85 7.03 -1.57
N ARG A 143 0.50 8.23 -1.11
CA ARG A 143 1.07 9.50 -1.55
C ARG A 143 1.57 10.30 -0.35
N ASN A 144 2.54 11.19 -0.56
CA ASN A 144 2.84 12.24 0.40
C ASN A 144 1.71 13.29 0.34
N GLY A 145 1.10 13.56 1.50
CA GLY A 145 -0.08 14.40 1.68
C GLY A 145 0.18 15.90 1.80
N GLU A 146 1.42 16.36 1.59
CA GLU A 146 1.83 17.77 1.48
C GLU A 146 2.21 18.11 0.03
N VAL A 147 3.06 17.29 -0.60
CA VAL A 147 3.63 17.56 -1.93
C VAL A 147 3.10 16.66 -3.05
N GLY A 148 2.21 15.71 -2.75
CA GLY A 148 1.54 14.88 -3.77
C GLY A 148 2.46 13.90 -4.51
N CYS A 149 3.68 13.64 -4.04
CA CYS A 149 4.48 12.51 -4.53
C CYS A 149 3.63 11.23 -4.37
N PHE A 150 3.43 10.43 -5.42
CA PHE A 150 3.09 9.02 -5.16
C PHE A 150 4.32 8.37 -4.48
N MET A 151 4.10 7.33 -3.69
CA MET A 151 5.14 6.70 -2.88
C MET A 151 5.19 5.19 -3.15
N ALA A 152 4.03 4.53 -3.12
CA ALA A 152 3.87 3.12 -3.42
C ALA A 152 2.44 2.80 -3.85
N ARG A 153 2.24 1.64 -4.46
CA ARG A 153 0.94 1.01 -4.68
C ARG A 153 0.82 -0.19 -3.75
N VAL A 154 -0.26 -0.26 -3.00
CA VAL A 154 -0.59 -1.39 -2.12
C VAL A 154 -1.64 -2.24 -2.81
N GLU A 155 -1.31 -3.51 -3.01
CA GLU A 155 -2.22 -4.54 -3.52
C GLU A 155 -2.78 -5.38 -2.35
N ARG A 156 -3.97 -5.96 -2.52
CA ARG A 156 -4.44 -7.03 -1.64
C ARG A 156 -3.69 -8.33 -1.95
N GLN A 157 -3.17 -9.02 -0.94
CA GLN A 157 -2.72 -10.40 -1.11
C GLN A 157 -3.92 -11.35 -1.06
N ALA A 158 -3.94 -12.34 -1.96
CA ALA A 158 -4.91 -13.42 -1.88
C ALA A 158 -4.79 -14.18 -0.54
N VAL A 159 -5.92 -14.39 0.14
CA VAL A 159 -5.97 -15.10 1.42
C VAL A 159 -5.65 -16.59 1.19
N GLN A 160 -4.40 -16.97 1.42
CA GLN A 160 -4.04 -18.38 1.50
C GLN A 160 -4.69 -18.99 2.76
N HIS A 161 -5.61 -19.93 2.54
CA HIS A 161 -6.22 -20.71 3.61
C HIS A 161 -5.15 -21.61 4.23
N GLN A 162 -4.55 -21.17 5.33
CA GLN A 162 -3.66 -22.01 6.12
C GLN A 162 -4.50 -23.09 6.81
N ARG A 163 -4.65 -24.24 6.15
CA ARG A 163 -5.27 -25.44 6.74
C ARG A 163 -4.46 -25.83 7.97
N THR A 164 -4.95 -25.46 9.15
CA THR A 164 -4.39 -25.92 10.42
C THR A 164 -4.64 -27.43 10.51
N GLY A 165 -3.63 -28.21 10.10
CA GLY A 165 -3.63 -29.65 10.25
C GLY A 165 -3.61 -29.98 11.73
N ILE A 166 -4.78 -30.28 12.31
CA ILE A 166 -4.85 -30.91 13.63
C ILE A 166 -4.25 -32.30 13.48
N VAL A 167 -2.99 -32.44 13.87
CA VAL A 167 -2.37 -33.75 14.07
C VAL A 167 -2.96 -34.30 15.37
N LEU A 168 -4.01 -35.10 15.24
CA LEU A 168 -4.45 -35.99 16.32
C LEU A 168 -3.38 -37.08 16.47
N ARG A 169 -2.83 -37.18 17.69
CA ARG A 169 -2.10 -38.35 18.18
C ARG A 169 -3.04 -39.16 19.08
#